data_AF-A0A929XP10-F1
#
_entry.id   AF-A0A929XP10-F1
#
_cell.length_a   1.000
_cell.length_b   1.000
_cell.length_c   1.000
_cell.angle_alpha   90.00
_cell.angle_beta   90.00
_cell.angle_gamma   90.00
#
_symmetry.space_group_name_H-M   'P 1'
#
loop_
_entity.id
_entity.type
_entity.pdbx_description
1 polymer ?
#
loop_
_entity_poly.entity_id
_entity_poly.type
_entity_poly.pdbx_seq_one_letter_code
_entity_poly.pdbx_strand_id
1 'polypeptide(L)'
;MRDSTVSARVENDVKVEAEDILQRLGVPVSVVINSLYRQIIYCHGIPFSLTIPAGPKTLDMMSDAELDAKLQKSSAQSVAGEGRPLADVFDDLERSPK
;
A
#
# COMPACT_ATOMS: atom_id res chain seq x y z
N MET A 1 -0.68 2.59 35.72
CA MET A 1 -1.17 2.65 34.32
C MET A 1 -2.69 2.70 34.38
N ARG A 2 -3.34 3.57 33.61
CA ARG A 2 -4.81 3.52 33.44
C ARG A 2 -5.06 2.68 32.21
N ASP A 3 -5.49 1.45 32.41
CA ASP A 3 -5.91 0.57 31.32
C ASP A 3 -7.33 0.96 30.91
N SER A 4 -7.57 1.12 29.61
CA SER A 4 -8.86 1.48 29.05
C SER A 4 -9.32 0.38 28.09
N THR A 5 -10.56 -0.09 28.25
CA THR A 5 -11.15 -1.10 27.38
C THR A 5 -11.73 -0.44 26.13
N VAL A 6 -11.35 -0.93 24.95
CA VAL A 6 -11.90 -0.50 23.65
C VAL A 6 -12.88 -1.56 23.16
N SER A 7 -14.10 -1.17 22.82
CA SER A 7 -15.13 -2.04 22.26
C SER A 7 -15.71 -1.40 20.99
N ALA A 8 -15.80 -2.17 19.92
CA ALA A 8 -16.34 -1.74 18.64
C ALA A 8 -17.19 -2.87 18.03
N ARG A 9 -18.23 -2.50 17.27
CA ARG A 9 -19.01 -3.46 16.49
C ARG A 9 -18.34 -3.66 15.13
N VAL A 10 -18.21 -4.92 14.72
CA VAL A 10 -17.67 -5.32 13.42
C VAL A 10 -18.48 -6.51 12.92
N GLU A 11 -18.62 -6.64 11.60
CA GLU A 11 -19.21 -7.81 10.97
C GLU A 11 -18.36 -9.06 11.25
N ASN A 12 -19.00 -10.22 11.39
CA ASN A 12 -18.30 -11.45 11.78
C ASN A 12 -17.28 -11.88 10.71
N ASP A 13 -17.68 -11.84 9.45
CA ASP A 13 -16.82 -12.25 8.32
C ASP A 13 -15.56 -11.37 8.24
N VAL A 14 -15.73 -10.05 8.35
CA VAL A 14 -14.63 -9.07 8.36
C VAL A 14 -13.68 -9.31 9.54
N LYS A 15 -14.22 -9.63 10.71
CA LYS A 15 -13.41 -9.94 11.89
C LYS A 15 -12.53 -11.16 11.66
N VAL A 16 -13.12 -12.26 11.17
CA VAL A 16 -12.41 -13.53 10.95
C VAL A 16 -11.30 -13.35 9.93
N GLU A 17 -11.58 -12.65 8.81
CA GLU A 17 -10.58 -12.38 7.78
C GLU A 17 -9.43 -11.52 8.32
N ALA A 18 -9.73 -10.47 9.07
CA ALA A 18 -8.71 -9.62 9.67
C ALA A 18 -7.86 -10.39 10.69
N GLU A 19 -8.47 -11.24 11.52
CA GLU A 19 -7.75 -12.07 12.50
C GLU A 19 -6.81 -13.09 11.83
N ASP A 20 -7.21 -13.72 10.72
CA ASP A 20 -6.35 -14.61 9.94
C ASP A 20 -5.15 -13.86 9.33
N ILE A 21 -5.38 -12.70 8.73
CA ILE A 21 -4.29 -11.86 8.17
C ILE A 21 -3.29 -11.47 9.27
N LEU A 22 -3.80 -11.00 10.41
CA LEU A 22 -2.97 -10.60 11.55
C LEU A 22 -2.20 -11.78 12.15
N GLN A 23 -2.82 -12.96 12.20
CA GLN A 23 -2.17 -14.19 12.65
C GLN A 23 -1.02 -14.59 11.72
N ARG A 24 -1.22 -14.52 10.39
CA ARG A 24 -0.17 -14.78 9.40
C ARG A 24 1.00 -13.79 9.51
N LEU A 25 0.71 -12.54 9.86
CA LEU A 25 1.73 -11.51 10.16
C LEU A 25 2.41 -11.70 11.52
N GLY A 26 1.87 -12.58 12.39
CA GLY A 26 2.39 -12.80 13.75
C GLY A 26 2.13 -11.65 14.71
N VAL A 27 1.17 -10.77 14.41
CA VAL A 27 0.88 -9.57 15.21
C VAL A 27 -0.47 -9.72 15.92
N PRO A 28 -0.53 -9.61 17.26
CA PRO A 28 -1.79 -9.70 17.98
C PRO A 28 -2.64 -8.45 17.75
N VAL A 29 -3.96 -8.62 17.73
CA VAL A 29 -4.95 -7.54 17.48
C VAL A 29 -4.74 -6.34 18.42
N SER A 30 -4.46 -6.59 19.70
CA SER A 30 -4.24 -5.53 20.69
C SER A 30 -3.07 -4.61 20.35
N VAL A 31 -1.99 -5.15 19.78
CA VAL A 31 -0.82 -4.37 19.35
C VAL A 31 -1.17 -3.52 18.13
N VAL A 32 -1.94 -4.07 17.19
CA VAL A 32 -2.41 -3.32 16.02
C VAL A 32 -3.27 -2.14 16.45
N ILE A 33 -4.26 -2.36 17.31
CA ILE A 33 -5.12 -1.29 17.83
C ILE A 33 -4.29 -0.21 18.54
N ASN A 34 -3.30 -0.59 19.36
CA ASN A 34 -2.43 0.37 20.04
C ASN A 34 -1.56 1.16 19.04
N SER A 35 -1.00 0.49 18.03
CA SER A 35 -0.21 1.14 16.98
C SER A 35 -1.04 2.13 16.17
N LEU A 36 -2.30 1.81 15.87
CA LEU A 36 -3.20 2.72 15.16
C LEU A 36 -3.45 4.00 15.97
N TYR A 37 -3.70 3.89 17.28
CA TYR A 37 -3.80 5.07 18.15
C TYR A 37 -2.54 5.94 18.11
N ARG A 38 -1.35 5.31 18.17
CA ARG A 38 -0.09 6.05 18.08
C ARG A 38 0.08 6.76 16.74
N GLN A 39 -0.30 6.11 15.65
CA GLN A 39 -0.27 6.72 14.32
C GLN A 39 -1.25 7.89 14.22
N ILE A 40 -2.46 7.77 14.79
CA ILE A 40 -3.43 8.87 14.81
C ILE A 40 -2.88 10.07 15.57
N ILE A 41 -2.25 9.84 16.73
CA ILE A 41 -1.60 10.88 17.53
C ILE A 41 -0.46 11.53 16.73
N TYR A 42 0.38 10.72 16.09
CA TYR A 42 1.53 11.22 15.33
C TYR A 42 1.10 12.06 14.11
N CYS A 43 0.19 11.52 13.30
CA CYS A 43 -0.27 12.17 12.07
C CYS A 43 -1.28 13.30 12.32
N HIS A 44 -1.76 13.48 13.56
CA HIS A 44 -2.89 14.36 13.89
C HIS A 44 -4.11 14.10 12.97
N GLY A 45 -4.33 12.83 12.62
CA GLY A 45 -5.29 12.43 11.60
C GLY A 45 -5.31 10.91 11.36
N ILE A 46 -6.20 10.44 10.49
CA ILE A 46 -6.32 9.01 10.19
C ILE A 46 -5.15 8.57 9.29
N PRO A 47 -4.39 7.52 9.65
CA PRO A 47 -3.14 7.14 8.96
C PRO A 47 -3.33 6.36 7.67
N PHE A 48 -4.55 6.32 7.13
CA PHE A 48 -4.85 5.79 5.81
C PHE A 48 -5.62 6.83 5.01
N SER A 49 -5.32 6.93 3.71
CA SER A 49 -6.01 7.85 2.81
C SER A 49 -7.48 7.43 2.70
N LEU A 50 -8.40 8.27 3.18
CA LEU A 50 -9.86 8.12 2.99
C LEU A 50 -10.31 8.44 1.56
N THR A 51 -9.39 8.43 0.60
CA THR A 51 -9.68 8.65 -0.80
C THR A 51 -10.18 7.35 -1.41
N ILE A 52 -11.25 7.42 -2.20
CA ILE A 52 -11.59 6.35 -3.13
C ILE A 52 -10.33 6.08 -3.96
N PRO A 53 -9.80 4.84 -4.01
CA PRO A 53 -8.64 4.55 -4.83
C PRO A 53 -9.02 4.89 -6.27
N ALA A 54 -8.53 6.03 -6.76
CA ALA A 54 -8.53 6.30 -8.18
C ALA A 54 -7.76 5.12 -8.79
N GLY A 55 -8.39 4.43 -9.74
CA GLY A 55 -7.75 3.31 -10.45
C GLY A 55 -6.38 3.70 -11.00
N PRO A 56 -5.59 2.73 -11.48
CA PRO A 56 -4.25 3.00 -11.99
C PRO A 56 -4.30 4.22 -12.93
N LYS A 57 -3.52 5.27 -12.61
CA LYS A 57 -3.48 6.51 -13.41
C LYS A 57 -3.25 6.13 -14.87
N THR A 58 -4.30 6.16 -15.67
CA THR A 58 -4.23 6.04 -17.13
C THR A 58 -3.50 7.27 -17.66
N LEU A 59 -2.89 7.16 -18.85
CA LEU A 59 -2.18 8.28 -19.49
C LEU A 59 -3.01 9.57 -19.54
N ASP A 60 -4.33 9.43 -19.66
CA ASP A 60 -5.33 10.51 -19.68
C ASP A 60 -5.46 11.30 -18.36
N MET A 61 -4.91 10.77 -17.25
CA MET A 61 -4.92 11.40 -15.93
C MET A 61 -3.56 12.03 -15.55
N MET A 62 -2.53 11.95 -16.40
CA MET A 62 -1.24 12.60 -16.16
C MET A 62 -1.19 13.94 -16.88
N SER A 63 -0.66 14.96 -16.20
CA SER A 63 -0.32 16.21 -16.90
C SER A 63 0.90 16.01 -17.81
N ASP A 64 1.01 16.80 -18.88
CA ASP A 64 2.18 16.76 -19.79
C ASP A 64 3.51 16.88 -19.03
N ALA A 65 3.54 17.68 -17.96
CA ALA A 65 4.72 17.83 -17.10
C ALA A 65 5.07 16.56 -16.30
N GLU A 66 4.07 15.81 -15.82
CA GLU A 66 4.31 14.52 -15.15
C GLU A 66 4.81 13.47 -16.14
N LEU A 67 4.31 13.48 -17.37
CA LEU A 67 4.75 12.57 -18.43
C LEU A 67 6.19 12.88 -18.88
N ASP A 68 6.50 14.15 -19.12
CA ASP A 68 7.82 14.60 -19.53
C ASP A 68 8.88 14.27 -18.47
N ALA A 69 8.56 14.49 -17.19
CA ALA A 69 9.43 14.08 -16.08
C ALA A 69 9.69 12.57 -16.04
N LYS A 70 8.69 11.73 -16.36
CA LYS A 70 8.86 10.28 -16.44
C LYS A 70 9.71 9.86 -17.64
N LEU A 71 9.55 10.50 -18.80
CA LEU A 71 10.34 10.25 -20.01
C LEU A 71 11.80 10.67 -19.84
N GLN A 72 12.03 11.80 -19.17
CA GLN A 72 13.39 12.26 -18.87
C GLN A 72 14.08 11.31 -17.88
N LYS A 73 13.34 10.80 -16.88
CA LYS A 73 13.84 9.78 -15.97
C LYS A 73 14.16 8.47 -16.68
N SER A 74 13.29 7.96 -17.56
CA SER A 74 13.55 6.73 -18.29
C SER A 74 14.73 6.86 -19.27
N SER A 75 14.90 8.04 -19.87
CA SER A 75 16.06 8.35 -20.72
C SER A 75 17.36 8.32 -19.91
N ALA A 76 17.37 8.95 -18.73
CA ALA A 76 18.52 8.92 -17.83
C ALA A 76 18.86 7.49 -17.36
N GLN A 77 17.86 6.68 -17.01
CA GLN A 77 18.03 5.28 -16.63
C GLN A 77 18.57 4.41 -17.78
N SER A 78 18.10 4.67 -19.01
CA SER A 78 18.59 3.95 -20.20
C SER A 78 20.05 4.27 -20.49
N VAL A 79 20.44 5.54 -20.36
CA VAL A 79 21.84 5.97 -20.53
C VAL A 79 22.74 5.44 -19.40
N ALA A 80 22.22 5.36 -18.17
CA ALA A 80 22.94 4.81 -17.03
C ALA A 80 23.02 3.27 -17.03
N GLY A 81 22.35 2.60 -17.97
CA GLY A 81 22.31 1.14 -18.03
C GLY A 81 21.49 0.51 -16.90
N GLU A 82 20.66 1.30 -16.21
CA GLU A 82 19.76 0.85 -15.14
C GLU A 82 18.50 0.19 -15.73
N GLY A 83 18.71 -0.89 -16.48
CA GLY A 83 17.67 -1.69 -17.10
C GLY A 83 17.64 -3.12 -16.55
N ARG A 84 16.56 -3.84 -16.85
CA ARG A 84 16.43 -5.28 -16.57
C ARG A 84 16.35 -6.03 -17.90
N PRO A 85 16.94 -7.24 -18.01
CA PRO A 85 16.83 -8.04 -19.22
C PRO A 85 15.36 -8.28 -19.58
N LEU A 86 15.05 -8.16 -20.87
CA LEU A 86 13.69 -8.29 -21.37
C LEU A 86 13.07 -9.65 -21.01
N ALA A 87 13.87 -10.73 -21.11
CA ALA A 87 13.45 -12.09 -20.78
C ALA A 87 12.98 -12.21 -19.32
N ASP A 88 13.76 -11.70 -18.37
CA ASP A 88 13.43 -11.75 -16.95
C ASP A 88 12.13 -11.00 -16.64
N VAL A 89 11.87 -9.89 -17.34
CA VAL A 89 10.64 -9.09 -17.18
C VAL A 89 9.41 -9.85 -17.68
N PHE A 90 9.51 -10.54 -18.82
CA PHE A 90 8.40 -11.34 -19.34
C PHE A 90 8.14 -12.58 -18.50
N ASP A 91 9.19 -13.26 -18.02
CA ASP A 91 9.09 -14.40 -17.11
C ASP A 91 8.33 -14.04 -15.82
N ASP A 92 8.62 -12.88 -15.21
CA ASP A 92 7.93 -12.39 -14.01
C ASP A 92 6.46 -12.01 -14.29
N LEU A 93 6.19 -11.46 -15.47
CA LEU A 93 4.84 -11.08 -15.87
C LEU A 93 3.97 -12.31 -16.12
N GLU A 94 4.52 -13.36 -16.71
CA GLU A 94 3.83 -14.64 -16.94
C GLU A 94 3.65 -15.45 -15.65
N ARG A 95 4.53 -15.26 -14.65
CA ARG A 95 4.42 -15.89 -13.32
C ARG A 95 3.44 -15.22 -12.36
N SER A 96 2.96 -14.02 -12.65
CA SER A 96 2.00 -13.34 -11.79
C SER A 96 0.57 -13.81 -12.14
N PRO A 97 -0.04 -14.78 -11.41
CA PRO A 97 -1.43 -15.09 -11.64
C PRO A 97 -2.26 -13.85 -11.28
N LYS A 98 -3.17 -13.51 -12.19
CA LYS A 98 -4.12 -12.42 -12.05
C LYS A 98 -5.12 -12.68 -10.93
#